data_AF-Q1D0C9-F1
#
_entry.id   AF-Q1D0C9-F1
#
_cell.length_a   1.000
_cell.length_b   1.000
_cell.length_c   1.000
_cell.angle_alpha   90.00
_cell.angle_beta   90.00
_cell.angle_gamma   90.00
#
_symmetry.space_group_name_H-M   'P 1'
#
loop_
_entity.id
_entity.type
_entity.pdbx_description
1 polymer ?
#
loop_
_entity_poly.entity_id
_entity_poly.type
_entity_poly.pdbx_seq_one_letter_code
_entity_poly.pdbx_strand_id
1 'polypeptide(L)'
;MRHMSMKSCCAVLVAALFLGACVATKPSVTYSSFGEARLAEDAAVVQRYEADYERRHPSSTSMTGNQFQIPVASGSSDVKVLVDTFPEGVELVNGSIRTTDGAPHEILGKLSLRASSHGTLPREKLLEEAKQLARAAGGNVVIMSFVGGDQAEANGVVGYVLKSDLEHYNPKKSQSGKLSIEI
;
A
#
# COMPACT_ATOMS: atom_id res chain seq x y z
N MET A 1 5.26 -77.21 38.30
CA MET A 1 4.91 -76.72 36.95
C MET A 1 5.30 -75.24 36.91
N ARG A 2 6.49 -74.88 36.41
CA ARG A 2 6.79 -74.47 35.01
C ARG A 2 5.78 -73.40 34.54
N HIS A 3 6.12 -72.15 34.19
CA HIS A 3 7.35 -71.59 33.63
C HIS A 3 7.29 -70.05 33.77
N MET A 4 8.38 -69.39 34.16
CA MET A 4 8.60 -67.96 33.87
C MET A 4 8.78 -67.78 32.36
N SER A 5 8.21 -66.71 31.79
CA SER A 5 8.55 -66.24 30.44
C SER A 5 8.82 -64.74 30.47
N MET A 6 10.11 -64.43 30.53
CA MET A 6 10.73 -63.13 30.34
C MET A 6 11.34 -63.16 28.94
N LYS A 7 10.82 -62.36 28.00
CA LYS A 7 11.54 -62.01 26.75
C LYS A 7 11.27 -60.57 26.39
N SER A 8 12.20 -59.73 26.83
CA SER A 8 12.65 -58.54 26.14
C SER A 8 13.25 -58.93 24.79
N CYS A 9 12.92 -58.24 23.69
CA CYS A 9 13.78 -57.99 22.53
C CYS A 9 13.06 -57.18 21.44
N CYS A 10 13.81 -56.31 20.76
CA CYS A 10 13.46 -55.42 19.63
C CYS A 10 12.78 -54.11 20.07
N ALA A 11 13.48 -53.05 20.46
CA ALA A 11 14.62 -52.38 19.84
C ALA A 11 14.37 -51.99 18.37
N VAL A 12 14.08 -50.68 18.19
CA VAL A 12 14.48 -49.80 17.08
C VAL A 12 13.94 -50.11 15.67
N LEU A 13 13.00 -49.26 15.22
CA LEU A 13 12.96 -48.86 13.81
C LEU A 13 12.70 -47.36 13.70
N VAL A 14 13.76 -46.67 13.31
CA VAL A 14 13.89 -45.26 12.98
C VAL A 14 13.46 -45.05 11.53
N ALA A 15 12.87 -43.88 11.26
CA ALA A 15 12.78 -43.18 9.98
C ALA A 15 11.69 -43.55 8.96
N ALA A 16 11.33 -42.50 8.20
CA ALA A 16 10.44 -42.40 7.04
C ALA A 16 8.95 -42.20 7.41
N LEU A 17 8.27 -41.10 7.09
CA LEU A 17 8.37 -40.20 5.94
C LEU A 17 7.90 -38.78 6.29
N PHE A 18 8.82 -37.81 6.17
CA PHE A 18 8.47 -36.43 5.85
C PHE A 18 8.03 -36.39 4.38
N LEU A 19 6.73 -36.54 4.12
CA LEU A 19 6.16 -36.20 2.81
C LEU A 19 5.88 -34.70 2.80
N GLY A 20 6.85 -33.96 2.25
CA GLY A 20 6.71 -32.56 1.92
C GLY A 20 5.57 -32.35 0.92
N ALA A 21 4.50 -31.72 1.38
CA ALA A 21 3.53 -31.09 0.49
C ALA A 21 4.18 -29.85 -0.13
N CYS A 22 4.80 -30.02 -1.30
CA CYS A 22 5.03 -28.91 -2.22
C CYS A 22 3.67 -28.42 -2.69
N VAL A 23 3.12 -27.42 -2.00
CA VAL A 23 2.02 -26.63 -2.55
C VAL A 23 2.62 -25.81 -3.69
N ALA A 24 2.44 -26.29 -4.91
CA ALA A 24 2.69 -25.55 -6.13
C ALA A 24 1.84 -24.28 -6.10
N THR A 25 2.47 -23.16 -5.76
CA THR A 25 1.92 -21.83 -5.95
C THR A 25 1.72 -21.64 -7.44
N LYS A 26 0.46 -21.66 -7.88
CA LYS A 26 0.10 -21.23 -9.24
C LYS A 26 0.57 -19.79 -9.40
N PRO A 27 1.30 -19.43 -10.47
CA PRO A 27 1.61 -18.04 -10.74
C PRO A 27 0.29 -17.29 -10.96
N SER A 28 -0.01 -16.37 -10.05
CA SER A 28 -1.11 -15.40 -10.20
C SER A 28 -0.64 -14.34 -11.19
N VAL A 29 -1.18 -14.39 -12.41
CA VAL A 29 -0.94 -13.41 -13.46
C VAL A 29 -1.79 -12.17 -13.17
N THR A 30 -1.13 -11.08 -12.80
CA THR A 30 -1.75 -9.75 -12.69
C THR A 30 -1.70 -9.09 -14.07
N TYR A 31 -2.86 -8.83 -14.66
CA TYR A 31 -2.99 -8.19 -15.95
C TYR A 31 -2.80 -6.67 -15.82
N SER A 32 -1.76 -6.12 -16.44
CA SER A 32 -1.78 -4.72 -16.89
C SER A 32 -2.36 -4.68 -18.32
N SER A 33 -2.95 -3.58 -18.72
CA SER A 33 -3.71 -3.40 -19.98
C SER A 33 -2.88 -3.49 -21.29
N PHE A 34 -1.69 -4.11 -21.25
CA PHE A 34 -0.75 -4.21 -22.37
C PHE A 34 -0.31 -5.67 -22.63
N GLY A 35 -1.25 -6.57 -22.94
CA GLY A 35 -0.94 -7.92 -23.45
C GLY A 35 -0.14 -8.84 -22.50
N GLU A 36 0.05 -10.11 -22.90
CA GLU A 36 0.94 -11.02 -22.17
C GLU A 36 2.39 -10.56 -22.33
N ALA A 37 3.04 -10.20 -21.23
CA ALA A 37 4.46 -9.87 -21.22
C ALA A 37 5.27 -11.11 -21.62
N ARG A 38 5.86 -11.09 -22.81
CA ARG A 38 6.75 -12.15 -23.28
C ARG A 38 8.15 -11.77 -22.86
N LEU A 39 8.54 -12.21 -21.66
CA LEU A 39 9.84 -11.89 -21.02
C LEU A 39 11.03 -11.93 -21.98
N ALA A 40 11.09 -12.90 -22.89
CA ALA A 40 12.18 -13.05 -23.85
C ALA A 40 12.15 -12.03 -24.99
N GLU A 41 10.96 -11.61 -25.45
CA GLU A 41 10.79 -10.66 -26.55
C GLU A 41 10.82 -9.21 -26.04
N ASP A 42 10.25 -8.99 -24.86
CA ASP A 42 10.17 -7.67 -24.23
C ASP A 42 11.51 -7.24 -23.61
N ALA A 43 12.37 -8.18 -23.24
CA ALA A 43 13.72 -7.86 -22.74
C ALA A 43 14.53 -7.06 -23.76
N ALA A 44 14.38 -7.33 -25.05
CA ALA A 44 15.07 -6.58 -26.11
C ALA A 44 14.55 -5.15 -26.26
N VAL A 45 13.25 -4.94 -26.03
CA VAL A 45 12.63 -3.61 -26.04
C VAL A 45 13.10 -2.77 -24.85
N VAL A 46 13.15 -3.38 -23.67
CA VAL A 46 13.64 -2.76 -22.43
C VAL A 46 15.11 -2.35 -22.56
N GLN A 47 15.97 -3.25 -23.06
CA GLN A 47 17.39 -2.94 -23.28
C GLN A 47 17.60 -1.79 -24.28
N ARG A 48 16.81 -1.75 -25.36
CA ARG A 48 16.91 -0.68 -26.35
C ARG A 48 16.48 0.66 -25.78
N TYR A 49 15.47 0.66 -24.90
CA TYR A 49 15.02 1.87 -24.20
C TYR A 49 16.06 2.35 -23.18
N GLU A 50 16.63 1.45 -22.37
CA GLU A 50 17.70 1.76 -21.42
C GLU A 50 18.90 2.42 -22.12
N ALA A 51 19.38 1.82 -23.22
CA ALA A 51 20.50 2.35 -23.98
C ALA A 51 20.23 3.74 -24.60
N ASP A 52 19.00 3.99 -25.06
CA ASP A 52 18.61 5.28 -25.63
C ASP A 52 18.38 6.36 -24.56
N TYR A 53 17.95 5.94 -23.37
CA TYR A 53 17.77 6.82 -22.21
C TYR A 53 19.13 7.25 -21.63
N GLU A 54 20.05 6.30 -21.39
CA GLU A 54 21.41 6.59 -20.92
C GLU A 54 22.18 7.50 -21.90
N ARG A 55 21.98 7.32 -23.21
CA ARG A 55 22.56 8.20 -24.23
C ARG A 55 22.09 9.66 -24.09
N ARG A 56 20.85 9.89 -23.66
CA ARG A 56 20.28 11.23 -23.49
C ARG A 56 20.55 11.80 -22.09
N HIS A 57 20.82 10.95 -21.11
CA HIS A 57 20.99 11.33 -19.69
C HIS A 57 22.22 10.65 -19.06
N PRO A 58 23.44 11.09 -19.42
CA PRO A 58 24.69 10.40 -19.08
C PRO A 58 25.06 10.41 -17.59
N SER A 59 24.31 11.12 -16.75
CA SER A 59 24.50 11.15 -15.28
C SER A 59 23.65 10.13 -14.53
N SER A 60 22.80 9.34 -15.20
CA SER A 60 22.09 8.23 -14.56
C SER A 60 22.95 6.96 -14.59
N THR A 61 24.01 6.91 -13.79
CA THR A 61 24.73 5.64 -13.59
C THR A 61 23.82 4.69 -12.83
N SER A 62 23.24 3.73 -13.55
CA SER A 62 22.38 2.69 -13.02
C SER A 62 23.21 1.72 -12.16
N MET A 63 23.19 1.90 -10.84
CA MET A 63 23.52 0.82 -9.92
C MET A 63 22.29 -0.05 -9.74
N THR A 64 22.26 -1.15 -10.49
CA THR A 64 21.77 -2.47 -10.09
C THR A 64 20.48 -2.52 -9.28
N GLY A 65 19.36 -2.75 -9.98
CA GLY A 65 18.24 -3.56 -9.50
C GLY A 65 17.49 -3.04 -8.27
N ASN A 66 16.65 -2.01 -8.45
CA ASN A 66 15.30 -1.98 -7.89
C ASN A 66 14.55 -0.72 -8.35
N GLN A 67 13.33 -0.92 -8.84
CA GLN A 67 12.25 0.04 -9.11
C GLN A 67 12.61 1.27 -9.97
N PHE A 68 12.07 1.25 -11.20
CA PHE A 68 11.83 2.45 -11.99
C PHE A 68 11.02 3.46 -11.16
N GLN A 69 11.68 4.52 -10.67
CA GLN A 69 11.02 5.70 -10.16
C GLN A 69 10.63 6.57 -11.35
N ILE A 70 9.33 6.64 -11.64
CA ILE A 70 8.78 7.66 -12.53
C ILE A 70 9.18 9.03 -11.92
N PRO A 71 9.76 9.96 -12.69
CA PRO A 71 10.12 11.27 -12.17
C PRO A 71 8.83 12.00 -11.74
N VAL A 72 8.59 12.02 -10.43
CA VAL A 72 7.56 12.85 -9.81
C VAL A 72 8.00 14.28 -10.01
N ALA A 73 7.15 15.08 -10.68
CA ALA A 73 7.38 16.50 -10.90
C ALA A 73 7.91 17.15 -9.61
N SER A 74 9.10 17.73 -9.71
CA SER A 74 9.88 18.30 -8.60
C SER A 74 9.30 19.62 -8.11
N GLY A 75 8.02 19.60 -7.73
CA GLY A 75 7.41 20.56 -6.84
C GLY A 75 6.98 19.79 -5.61
N SER A 76 7.86 19.68 -4.62
CA SER A 76 7.60 18.98 -3.36
C SER A 76 6.60 19.78 -2.51
N SER A 77 5.34 19.85 -2.93
CA SER A 77 4.27 20.20 -1.99
C SER A 77 4.15 19.02 -1.03
N ASP A 78 4.69 19.18 0.18
CA ASP A 78 4.59 18.19 1.23
C ASP A 78 3.09 17.88 1.46
N VAL A 79 2.72 16.59 1.38
CA VAL A 79 1.33 16.18 1.57
C VAL A 79 1.09 15.97 3.05
N LYS A 80 0.24 16.82 3.63
CA LYS A 80 -0.14 16.70 5.03
C LYS A 80 -1.20 15.64 5.20
N VAL A 81 -0.95 14.69 6.10
CA VAL A 81 -1.90 13.63 6.41
C VAL A 81 -2.55 13.87 7.77
N LEU A 82 -3.88 13.86 7.79
CA LEU A 82 -4.72 14.01 8.97
C LEU A 82 -5.44 12.68 9.21
N VAL A 83 -5.04 11.98 10.27
CA VAL A 83 -5.65 10.70 10.66
C VAL A 83 -6.75 10.97 11.67
N ASP A 84 -7.97 10.52 11.37
CA ASP A 84 -9.15 10.67 12.24
C ASP A 84 -9.35 12.12 12.74
N THR A 85 -9.01 13.09 11.88
CA THR A 85 -8.96 14.52 12.19
C THR A 85 -9.41 15.33 10.99
N PHE A 86 -10.38 16.21 11.20
CA PHE A 86 -10.90 17.14 10.20
C PHE A 86 -10.38 18.56 10.46
N PRO A 87 -9.85 19.25 9.44
CA PRO A 87 -9.46 20.66 9.58
C PRO A 87 -10.70 21.55 9.75
N GLU A 88 -10.48 22.79 10.21
CA GLU A 88 -11.55 23.80 10.31
C GLU A 88 -12.23 23.99 8.95
N GLY A 89 -13.57 24.05 8.94
CA GLY A 89 -14.35 24.22 7.71
C GLY A 89 -14.48 22.95 6.86
N VAL A 90 -14.03 21.79 7.35
CA VAL A 90 -14.41 20.48 6.82
C VAL A 90 -15.24 19.75 7.86
N GLU A 91 -16.43 19.32 7.47
CA GLU A 91 -17.41 18.67 8.35
C GLU A 91 -17.83 17.32 7.77
N LEU A 92 -18.12 16.37 8.66
CA LEU A 92 -18.67 15.07 8.28
C LEU A 92 -20.21 15.12 8.33
N VAL A 93 -20.84 15.04 7.16
CA VAL A 93 -22.30 15.09 7.01
C VAL A 93 -22.78 13.81 6.33
N ASN A 94 -23.59 13.00 7.04
CA ASN A 94 -24.13 11.74 6.53
C ASN A 94 -23.04 10.78 5.99
N GLY A 95 -21.89 10.69 6.67
CA GLY A 95 -20.79 9.79 6.29
C GLY A 95 -19.91 10.29 5.14
N SER A 96 -20.21 11.45 4.56
CA SER A 96 -19.37 12.12 3.56
C SER A 96 -18.84 13.44 4.09
N ILE A 97 -17.62 13.83 3.70
CA ILE A 97 -17.10 15.15 4.07
C ILE A 97 -17.71 16.23 3.19
N ARG A 98 -17.89 17.42 3.76
CA ARG A 98 -18.28 18.64 3.07
C ARG A 98 -17.43 19.80 3.57
N THR A 99 -17.21 20.76 2.69
CA THR A 99 -16.55 22.02 3.03
C THR A 99 -17.61 23.07 3.35
N THR A 100 -17.41 23.84 4.42
CA THR A 100 -18.26 25.00 4.73
C THR A 100 -17.96 26.14 3.76
N ASP A 101 -18.94 27.00 3.48
CA ASP A 101 -18.76 28.15 2.60
C ASP A 101 -17.62 29.06 3.10
N GLY A 102 -16.70 29.40 2.20
CA GLY A 102 -15.52 30.23 2.51
C GLY A 102 -14.35 29.50 3.16
N ALA A 103 -14.44 28.18 3.38
CA ALA A 103 -13.30 27.40 3.85
C ALA A 103 -12.19 27.34 2.78
N PRO A 104 -10.90 27.38 3.16
CA PRO A 104 -9.78 27.33 2.22
C PRO A 104 -9.48 25.88 1.78
N HIS A 105 -10.52 25.09 1.54
CA HIS A 105 -10.44 23.65 1.28
C HIS A 105 -11.29 23.29 0.06
N GLU A 106 -10.70 22.54 -0.87
CA GLU A 106 -11.36 21.97 -2.03
C GLU A 106 -11.22 20.45 -1.98
N ILE A 107 -12.33 19.72 -2.05
CA ILE A 107 -12.33 18.25 -2.05
C ILE A 107 -12.08 17.78 -3.48
N LEU A 108 -10.96 17.09 -3.70
CA LEU A 108 -10.57 16.57 -5.02
C LEU A 108 -11.14 15.18 -5.29
N GLY A 109 -11.33 14.37 -4.24
CA GLY A 109 -11.90 13.04 -4.39
C GLY A 109 -11.82 12.17 -3.14
N LYS A 110 -12.43 10.99 -3.22
CA LYS A 110 -12.38 9.94 -2.20
C LYS A 110 -11.26 8.95 -2.57
N LEU A 111 -10.52 8.47 -1.58
CA LEU A 111 -9.54 7.39 -1.74
C LEU A 111 -9.94 6.19 -0.89
N SER A 112 -9.62 4.99 -1.39
CA SER A 112 -9.81 3.74 -0.69
C SER A 112 -8.66 2.80 -1.05
N LEU A 113 -7.85 2.45 -0.07
CA LEU A 113 -6.77 1.49 -0.20
C LEU A 113 -7.13 0.28 0.65
N ARG A 114 -6.97 -0.92 0.11
CA ARG A 114 -7.20 -2.17 0.82
C ARG A 114 -6.01 -3.08 0.64
N ALA A 115 -5.66 -3.80 1.69
CA ALA A 115 -4.71 -4.90 1.59
C ALA A 115 -5.25 -5.92 0.59
N SER A 116 -4.47 -6.23 -0.44
CA SER A 116 -4.78 -7.30 -1.37
C SER A 116 -4.80 -8.63 -0.62
N SER A 117 -5.93 -9.35 -0.70
CA SER A 117 -6.19 -10.68 -0.10
C SER A 117 -6.07 -10.78 1.43
N HIS A 118 -7.21 -10.77 2.15
CA HIS A 118 -7.45 -11.16 3.56
C HIS A 118 -6.45 -10.76 4.66
N GLY A 119 -5.44 -9.94 4.36
CA GLY A 119 -4.38 -9.56 5.28
C GLY A 119 -4.46 -8.10 5.73
N THR A 120 -3.48 -7.74 6.54
CA THR A 120 -3.17 -6.38 6.98
C THR A 120 -1.96 -5.85 6.22
N LEU A 121 -1.83 -4.52 6.15
CA LEU A 121 -0.63 -3.84 5.67
C LEU A 121 -0.11 -2.92 6.77
N PRO A 122 1.22 -2.71 6.85
CA PRO A 122 1.79 -1.70 7.73
C PRO A 122 1.15 -0.33 7.45
N ARG A 123 0.76 0.38 8.52
CA ARG A 123 0.13 1.69 8.39
C ARG A 123 1.01 2.71 7.66
N GLU A 124 2.32 2.61 7.84
CA GLU A 124 3.32 3.44 7.12
C GLU A 124 3.21 3.26 5.60
N LYS A 125 3.05 2.02 5.12
CA LYS A 125 2.89 1.75 3.69
C LYS A 125 1.59 2.38 3.15
N LEU A 126 0.49 2.24 3.90
CA LEU A 126 -0.80 2.85 3.55
C LEU A 126 -0.72 4.38 3.54
N LEU A 127 0.04 4.97 4.47
CA LEU A 127 0.30 6.41 4.52
C LEU A 127 1.05 6.89 3.27
N GLU A 128 2.13 6.19 2.89
CA GLU A 128 2.91 6.56 1.72
C GLU A 128 2.12 6.40 0.41
N GLU A 129 1.33 5.33 0.26
CA GLU A 129 0.44 5.17 -0.88
C GLU A 129 -0.63 6.27 -0.94
N ALA A 130 -1.23 6.63 0.19
CA ALA A 130 -2.20 7.74 0.24
C ALA A 130 -1.57 9.08 -0.14
N LYS A 131 -0.34 9.36 0.30
CA LYS A 131 0.42 10.56 -0.11
C LYS A 131 0.70 10.56 -1.61
N GLN A 132 1.07 9.42 -2.19
CA GLN A 132 1.31 9.30 -3.63
C GLN A 132 0.02 9.56 -4.44
N LEU A 133 -1.11 8.99 -4.02
CA LEU A 133 -2.41 9.25 -4.65
C LEU A 133 -2.82 10.72 -4.54
N ALA A 134 -2.59 11.34 -3.38
CA ALA A 134 -2.88 12.75 -3.20
C ALA A 134 -2.07 13.64 -4.14
N ARG A 135 -0.75 13.40 -4.25
CA ARG A 135 0.11 14.10 -5.20
C ARG A 135 -0.37 13.91 -6.64
N ALA A 136 -0.71 12.67 -7.01
CA ALA A 136 -1.21 12.37 -8.35
C ALA A 136 -2.54 13.09 -8.68
N ALA A 137 -3.39 13.29 -7.68
CA ALA A 137 -4.63 14.06 -7.81
C ALA A 137 -4.41 15.58 -7.75
N GLY A 138 -3.21 16.08 -7.48
CA GLY A 138 -2.92 17.51 -7.30
C GLY A 138 -3.34 18.07 -5.93
N GLY A 139 -3.56 17.19 -4.95
CA GLY A 139 -3.87 17.55 -3.57
C GLY A 139 -2.63 17.66 -2.69
N ASN A 140 -2.77 18.40 -1.60
CA ASN A 140 -1.72 18.61 -0.60
C ASN A 140 -2.16 18.26 0.83
N VAL A 141 -3.43 17.85 1.01
CA VAL A 141 -3.95 17.36 2.29
C VAL A 141 -4.70 16.05 2.05
N VAL A 142 -4.52 15.09 2.95
CA VAL A 142 -5.28 13.84 3.01
C VAL A 142 -5.94 13.73 4.37
N ILE A 143 -7.25 13.54 4.40
CA ILE A 143 -7.98 13.14 5.61
C ILE A 143 -8.25 11.65 5.48
N MET A 144 -7.85 10.84 6.45
CA MET A 144 -7.98 9.39 6.34
C MET A 144 -8.27 8.69 7.67
N SER A 145 -8.90 7.53 7.57
CA SER A 145 -9.20 6.65 8.71
C SER A 145 -8.80 5.22 8.39
N PHE A 146 -7.99 4.62 9.25
CA PHE A 146 -7.61 3.23 9.12
C PHE A 146 -8.80 2.29 9.33
N VAL A 147 -8.85 1.25 8.53
CA VAL A 147 -9.90 0.21 8.55
C VAL A 147 -9.34 -1.07 9.14
N GLY A 148 -9.87 -1.48 10.29
CA GLY A 148 -9.43 -2.69 10.99
C GLY A 148 -7.95 -2.66 11.41
N GLY A 149 -7.44 -3.82 11.83
CA GLY A 149 -6.05 -4.01 12.28
C GLY A 149 -5.76 -3.47 13.69
N ASP A 150 -4.48 -3.28 13.98
CA ASP A 150 -3.93 -2.82 15.26
C ASP A 150 -3.17 -1.49 15.10
N GLN A 151 -2.29 -1.13 16.04
CA GLN A 151 -1.53 0.12 15.97
C GLN A 151 -0.43 0.13 14.90
N ALA A 152 0.08 -1.03 14.49
CA ALA A 152 1.14 -1.17 13.49
C ALA A 152 0.58 -1.41 12.09
N GLU A 153 -0.55 -2.11 12.00
CA GLU A 153 -1.11 -2.57 10.74
C GLU A 153 -2.61 -2.26 10.60
N ALA A 154 -3.10 -2.22 9.37
CA ALA A 154 -4.52 -2.04 9.06
C ALA A 154 -4.94 -2.86 7.84
N ASN A 155 -6.21 -3.26 7.76
CA ASN A 155 -6.76 -3.95 6.58
C ASN A 155 -6.84 -2.99 5.37
N GLY A 156 -6.80 -1.69 5.62
CA GLY A 156 -6.83 -0.66 4.60
C GLY A 156 -7.04 0.73 5.20
N VAL A 157 -7.38 1.66 4.32
CA VAL A 157 -7.72 3.03 4.68
C VAL A 157 -8.76 3.59 3.73
N VAL A 158 -9.70 4.35 4.29
CA VAL A 158 -10.62 5.21 3.54
C VAL A 158 -10.26 6.66 3.83
N GLY A 159 -10.41 7.53 2.84
CA GLY A 159 -10.03 8.92 2.99
C GLY A 159 -10.57 9.82 1.91
N TYR A 160 -10.21 11.09 2.03
CA TYR A 160 -10.45 12.12 1.02
C TYR A 160 -9.15 12.87 0.76
N VAL A 161 -8.95 13.20 -0.51
CA VAL A 161 -7.88 14.08 -0.97
C VAL A 161 -8.44 15.49 -1.07
N LEU A 162 -7.71 16.45 -0.51
CA LEU A 162 -8.05 17.86 -0.53
C LEU A 162 -6.90 18.68 -1.11
N LYS A 163 -7.27 19.78 -1.76
CA LYS A 163 -6.40 20.91 -2.02
C LYS A 163 -6.74 21.98 -0.99
N SER A 164 -5.76 22.42 -0.23
CA SER A 164 -5.94 23.34 0.88
C SER A 164 -4.86 24.41 0.90
N ASP A 165 -5.22 25.60 1.36
CA ASP A 165 -4.21 26.59 1.72
C ASP A 165 -3.69 26.31 3.14
N LEU A 166 -2.46 25.79 3.22
CA LEU A 166 -1.85 25.40 4.49
C LEU A 166 -1.47 26.60 5.36
N GLU A 167 -1.35 27.81 4.81
CA GLU A 167 -1.06 29.02 5.59
C GLU A 167 -2.19 29.35 6.57
N HIS A 168 -3.42 28.95 6.21
CA HIS A 168 -4.63 29.17 7.01
C HIS A 168 -4.99 27.97 7.90
N TYR A 169 -4.20 26.89 7.89
CA TYR A 169 -4.49 25.70 8.69
C TYR A 169 -4.19 25.94 10.18
N ASN A 170 -5.23 25.87 11.02
CA ASN A 170 -5.09 25.93 12.47
C ASN A 170 -5.35 24.55 13.13
N PRO A 171 -4.31 23.87 13.64
CA PRO A 171 -4.48 22.56 14.26
C PRO A 171 -5.36 22.60 15.53
N LYS A 172 -5.43 23.74 16.23
CA LYS A 172 -6.22 23.86 17.46
C LYS A 172 -7.72 23.88 17.21
N LYS A 173 -8.13 24.18 15.98
CA LYS A 173 -9.54 24.20 15.56
C LYS A 173 -9.94 22.94 14.79
N SER A 174 -9.01 22.00 14.63
CA SER A 174 -9.32 20.71 14.03
C SER A 174 -10.20 19.89 14.97
N GLN A 175 -11.12 19.14 14.38
CA GLN A 175 -12.05 18.28 15.12
C GLN A 175 -11.64 16.81 14.91
N SER A 176 -11.67 16.01 15.96
CA SER A 176 -11.49 14.57 15.80
C SER A 176 -12.77 13.94 15.25
N GLY A 177 -12.61 12.99 14.35
CA GLY A 177 -13.69 12.11 13.96
C GLY A 177 -13.25 11.08 12.94
N LYS A 178 -14.02 9.99 12.85
CA LYS A 178 -13.69 8.83 12.04
C LYS A 178 -14.57 8.80 10.80
N LEU A 179 -13.96 8.52 9.64
CA LEU A 179 -14.70 8.32 8.41
C LEU A 179 -15.47 6.99 8.46
N SER A 180 -16.72 7.04 8.01
CA SER A 180 -17.55 5.84 7.87
C SER A 180 -17.04 4.97 6.74
N ILE A 181 -16.98 3.67 6.98
CA ILE A 181 -16.66 2.68 5.96
C ILE A 181 -17.98 2.32 5.28
N GLU A 182 -18.22 2.86 4.09
CA GLU A 182 -19.22 2.31 3.18
C GLU A 182 -18.60 1.07 2.56
N ILE A 183 -19.03 -0.11 3.02
CA ILE A 183 -18.69 -1.41 2.43
C ILE A 183 -19.69 -1.71 1.33
#